data_AF-A0A316ELL7-F1
#
_entry.id   AF-A0A316ELL7-F1
#
_cell.length_a   1.000
_cell.length_b   1.000
_cell.length_c   1.000
_cell.angle_alpha   90.00
_cell.angle_beta   90.00
_cell.angle_gamma   90.00
#
_symmetry.space_group_name_H-M   'P 1'
#
loop_
_entity.id
_entity.type
_entity.pdbx_description
1 polymer ?
#
loop_
_entity_poly.entity_id
_entity_poly.type
_entity_poly.pdbx_seq_one_letter_code
_entity_poly.pdbx_strand_id
1 'polypeptide(L)'
;MFWRAGDVLRVSCPFDTAVVTAVGRDDVSLRWPWWEIDPDVVGVAWNGDVAVSRTDPDELFTTDPPAGDLRPGGTCRVGVLPRIVHVLEVRRGGEPEETGWLPRPTEILTVLPGGVAPDPDAEFEGLDIEVDGGVPFTFEPVFRPYAFLEAGDDVADAAGRAWHFGGPLAWAAFDGAAGAPRWPLLLLAGAADAATVAASTAGGLHDDEVDRWRRAAGLSG
;
A
#
# COMPACT_ATOMS: atom_id res chain seq x y z
N MET A 1 -5.34 9.60 9.30
CA MET A 1 -6.04 8.33 9.07
C MET A 1 -4.98 7.26 9.07
N PHE A 2 -5.12 6.19 9.85
CA PHE A 2 -4.08 5.15 9.92
C PHE A 2 -4.41 4.04 8.94
N TRP A 3 -3.52 3.82 7.96
CA TRP A 3 -3.55 2.67 7.05
C TRP A 3 -3.05 1.41 7.75
N ARG A 4 -3.48 0.25 7.28
CA ARG A 4 -3.00 -1.07 7.71
C ARG A 4 -2.94 -2.05 6.54
N ALA A 5 -2.16 -3.11 6.72
CA ALA A 5 -2.10 -4.22 5.78
C ALA A 5 -3.52 -4.73 5.43
N GLY A 6 -3.74 -5.03 4.16
CA GLY A 6 -5.00 -5.42 3.53
C GLY A 6 -5.99 -4.30 3.24
N ASP A 7 -5.74 -3.05 3.64
CA ASP A 7 -6.56 -1.93 3.19
C ASP A 7 -6.52 -1.82 1.65
N VAL A 8 -7.68 -1.58 1.05
CA VAL A 8 -7.80 -1.29 -0.38
C VAL A 8 -8.03 0.21 -0.54
N LEU A 9 -7.15 0.85 -1.30
CA LEU A 9 -7.12 2.29 -1.49
C LEU A 9 -7.27 2.63 -2.97
N ARG A 10 -7.87 3.79 -3.25
CA ARG A 10 -7.69 4.48 -4.52
C ARG A 10 -6.64 5.57 -4.30
N VAL A 11 -5.56 5.49 -5.06
CA VAL A 11 -4.43 6.43 -5.00
C VAL A 11 -4.41 7.27 -6.27
N SER A 12 -4.14 8.56 -6.12
CA SER A 12 -3.89 9.47 -7.23
C SER A 12 -2.95 10.60 -6.82
N CYS A 13 -2.38 11.30 -7.78
CA CYS A 13 -1.55 12.49 -7.57
C CYS A 13 -1.86 13.46 -8.73
N PRO A 14 -2.14 14.74 -8.45
CA PRO A 14 -2.32 15.73 -9.50
C PRO A 14 -1.06 15.82 -10.36
N PHE A 15 -1.26 16.13 -11.64
CA PHE A 15 -0.16 16.30 -12.59
C PHE A 15 0.52 17.65 -12.43
N ASP A 16 1.82 17.64 -12.17
CA ASP A 16 2.68 18.83 -12.07
C ASP A 16 3.75 18.86 -13.18
N THR A 17 4.33 20.01 -13.43
CA THR A 17 5.29 20.22 -14.53
C THR A 17 6.69 19.74 -14.12
N ALA A 18 7.30 18.91 -14.96
CA ALA A 18 8.66 18.40 -14.81
C ALA A 18 9.50 18.70 -16.05
N VAL A 19 10.82 18.72 -15.88
CA VAL A 19 11.79 18.86 -16.97
C VAL A 19 12.43 17.49 -17.24
N VAL A 20 12.48 17.08 -18.49
CA VAL A 20 13.14 15.83 -18.89
C VAL A 20 14.65 16.06 -18.92
N THR A 21 15.39 15.45 -18.01
CA THR A 21 16.85 15.63 -17.90
C THR A 21 17.61 14.61 -18.74
N ALA A 22 17.09 13.39 -18.84
CA ALA A 22 17.65 12.34 -19.68
C ALA A 22 16.57 11.38 -20.20
N VAL A 23 16.90 10.66 -21.27
CA VAL A 23 16.05 9.59 -21.81
C VAL A 23 16.93 8.35 -22.00
N GLY A 24 16.61 7.31 -21.24
CA GLY A 24 17.23 6.00 -21.32
C GLY A 24 16.49 5.07 -22.28
N ARG A 25 16.94 3.81 -22.32
CA ARG A 25 16.28 2.75 -23.09
C ARG A 25 14.92 2.41 -22.48
N ASP A 26 14.90 2.21 -21.17
CA ASP A 26 13.76 1.65 -20.44
C ASP A 26 13.10 2.71 -19.52
N ASP A 27 13.72 3.87 -19.34
CA ASP A 27 13.27 4.95 -18.45
C ASP A 27 13.46 6.35 -19.05
N VAL A 28 12.79 7.33 -18.45
CA VAL A 28 13.06 8.77 -18.62
C VAL A 28 13.42 9.37 -17.26
N SER A 29 14.46 10.18 -17.21
CA SER A 29 14.82 10.91 -15.98
C SER A 29 14.17 12.28 -16.00
N LEU A 30 13.46 12.61 -14.93
CA LEU A 30 12.74 13.87 -14.77
C LEU A 30 13.32 14.63 -13.59
N ARG A 31 13.55 15.94 -13.76
CA ARG A 31 13.71 16.84 -12.62
C ARG A 31 12.42 16.80 -11.82
N TRP A 32 12.51 16.25 -10.62
CA TRP A 32 11.33 15.93 -9.84
C TRP A 32 10.70 17.21 -9.27
N PRO A 33 9.38 17.39 -9.40
CA PRO A 33 8.74 18.67 -9.06
C PRO A 33 8.45 18.83 -7.57
N TRP A 34 8.45 17.74 -6.78
CA TRP A 34 7.96 17.76 -5.40
C TRP A 34 9.04 17.65 -4.33
N TRP A 35 10.25 17.25 -4.70
CA TRP A 35 11.32 16.98 -3.75
C TRP A 35 12.43 18.02 -3.86
N GLU A 36 13.03 18.31 -2.71
CA GLU A 36 14.27 19.07 -2.62
C GLU A 36 15.42 18.14 -2.27
N ILE A 37 16.64 18.45 -2.73
CA ILE A 37 17.82 17.69 -2.32
C ILE A 37 18.06 17.95 -0.83
N ASP A 38 18.22 16.89 -0.03
CA ASP A 38 18.56 17.01 1.38
C ASP A 38 20.07 17.30 1.53
N PRO A 39 20.48 18.49 2.00
CA PRO A 39 21.90 18.82 2.16
C PRO A 39 22.52 18.18 3.40
N ASP A 40 21.69 17.71 4.35
CA ASP A 40 22.11 17.25 5.68
C ASP A 40 22.23 15.72 5.77
N VAL A 41 21.78 14.99 4.74
CA VAL A 41 21.95 13.53 4.69
C VAL A 41 23.42 13.14 4.51
N VAL A 42 23.88 12.13 5.24
CA VAL A 42 25.25 11.61 5.11
C VAL A 42 25.20 10.23 4.46
N GLY A 43 25.61 10.14 3.19
CA GLY A 43 25.79 8.86 2.50
C GLY A 43 24.80 8.58 1.36
N VAL A 44 23.78 9.42 1.17
CA VAL A 44 22.87 9.37 0.01
C VAL A 44 23.00 10.68 -0.77
N ALA A 45 23.48 10.62 -2.01
CA ALA A 45 23.64 11.80 -2.85
C ALA A 45 22.63 11.74 -4.00
N TRP A 46 21.39 12.15 -3.73
CA TRP A 46 20.36 12.28 -4.75
C TRP A 46 20.56 13.58 -5.55
N ASN A 47 20.37 13.53 -6.86
CA ASN A 47 20.71 14.61 -7.79
C ASN A 47 19.51 15.49 -8.21
N GLY A 48 18.34 15.27 -7.62
CA GLY A 48 17.11 15.99 -7.97
C GLY A 48 16.26 15.31 -9.05
N ASP A 49 16.70 14.18 -9.61
CA ASP A 49 16.03 13.53 -10.72
C ASP A 49 15.43 12.16 -10.32
N VAL A 50 14.25 11.85 -10.83
CA VAL A 50 13.59 10.55 -10.67
C VAL A 50 13.46 9.89 -12.04
N ALA A 51 13.77 8.59 -12.10
CA ALA A 51 13.53 7.77 -13.29
C ALA A 51 12.09 7.27 -13.28
N VAL A 52 11.36 7.52 -14.37
CA VAL A 52 10.02 6.97 -14.61
C VAL A 52 10.13 5.97 -15.75
N SER A 53 9.61 4.76 -15.54
CA SER A 53 9.67 3.70 -16.53
C SER A 53 8.88 4.03 -17.79
N ARG A 54 9.41 3.58 -18.94
CA ARG A 54 8.78 3.70 -20.26
C ARG A 54 8.04 2.42 -20.66
N THR A 55 8.33 1.32 -19.99
CA THR A 55 7.93 -0.03 -20.41
C THR A 55 7.28 -0.85 -19.31
N ASP A 56 7.44 -0.44 -18.04
CA ASP A 56 6.84 -1.14 -16.92
C ASP A 56 5.34 -0.84 -16.85
N PRO A 57 4.46 -1.85 -17.02
CA PRO A 57 3.03 -1.65 -16.89
C PRO A 57 2.60 -1.30 -15.46
N ASP A 58 3.42 -1.62 -14.46
CA ASP A 58 3.12 -1.40 -13.04
C ASP A 58 3.65 -0.04 -12.53
N GLU A 59 4.32 0.72 -13.39
CA GLU A 59 4.79 2.08 -13.10
C GLU A 59 3.67 2.96 -12.52
N LEU A 60 3.94 3.53 -11.35
CA LEU A 60 2.99 4.36 -10.62
C LEU A 60 2.81 5.71 -11.29
N PHE A 61 3.89 6.31 -11.77
CA PHE A 61 3.88 7.65 -12.32
C PHE A 61 3.54 7.65 -13.81
N THR A 62 2.59 8.49 -14.18
CA THR A 62 2.20 8.71 -15.57
C THR A 62 2.71 10.07 -16.01
N THR A 63 3.24 10.14 -17.24
CA THR A 63 3.64 11.41 -17.85
C THR A 63 2.66 11.83 -18.96
N ASP A 64 2.54 13.13 -19.15
CA ASP A 64 1.85 13.76 -20.29
C ASP A 64 2.80 14.75 -20.99
N PRO A 65 3.25 14.48 -22.23
CA PRO A 65 2.93 13.31 -23.05
C PRO A 65 3.52 12.00 -22.49
N PRO A 66 3.10 10.82 -22.99
CA PRO A 66 3.60 9.53 -22.52
C PRO A 66 5.13 9.43 -22.57
N ALA A 67 5.73 8.69 -21.63
CA ALA A 67 7.18 8.64 -21.42
C ALA A 67 7.96 8.22 -22.68
N GLY A 68 7.34 7.39 -23.53
CA GLY A 68 7.87 6.99 -24.84
C GLY A 68 8.18 8.15 -25.79
N ASP A 69 7.45 9.26 -25.68
CA ASP A 69 7.50 10.40 -26.60
C ASP A 69 8.36 11.56 -26.09
N LEU A 70 8.87 11.46 -24.86
CA LEU A 70 9.67 12.51 -24.25
C LEU A 70 11.08 12.64 -24.86
N ARG A 71 11.65 13.83 -24.73
CA ARG A 71 12.97 14.18 -25.27
C ARG A 71 13.75 14.98 -24.22
N PRO A 72 15.08 14.80 -24.10
CA PRO A 72 15.91 15.56 -23.17
C PRO A 72 15.77 17.07 -23.38
N GLY A 73 15.74 17.83 -22.29
CA GLY A 73 15.54 19.28 -22.27
C GLY A 73 14.09 19.73 -22.49
N GLY A 74 13.18 18.81 -22.79
CA GLY A 74 11.75 19.10 -22.90
C GLY A 74 11.06 19.25 -21.55
N THR A 75 9.80 19.70 -21.58
CA THR A 75 8.90 19.72 -20.42
C THR A 75 7.80 18.68 -20.59
N CYS A 76 7.40 18.06 -19.49
CA CYS A 76 6.22 17.20 -19.43
C CYS A 76 5.41 17.53 -18.18
N ARG A 77 4.26 16.90 -18.04
CA ARG A 77 3.58 16.79 -16.75
C ARG A 77 3.78 15.39 -16.20
N VAL A 78 3.88 15.24 -14.89
CA VAL A 78 3.97 13.96 -14.19
C VAL A 78 2.98 13.94 -13.04
N GLY A 79 2.31 12.81 -12.83
CA GLY A 79 1.33 12.61 -11.78
C GLY A 79 0.94 11.14 -11.67
N VAL A 80 -0.14 10.84 -10.95
CA VAL A 80 -0.66 9.48 -10.81
C VAL A 80 -2.14 9.51 -11.10
N LEU A 81 -2.54 8.84 -12.19
CA LEU A 81 -3.96 8.62 -12.49
C LEU A 81 -4.61 7.78 -11.38
N PRO A 82 -5.90 8.03 -11.05
CA PRO A 82 -6.61 7.25 -10.04
C PRO A 82 -6.54 5.74 -10.31
N ARG A 83 -5.94 5.00 -9.39
CA ARG A 83 -5.77 3.54 -9.48
C ARG A 83 -6.05 2.87 -8.14
N ILE A 84 -6.53 1.63 -8.21
CA ILE A 84 -6.71 0.80 -7.02
C ILE A 84 -5.38 0.16 -6.67
N VAL A 85 -5.05 0.18 -5.38
CA VAL A 85 -3.96 -0.57 -4.79
C VAL A 85 -4.46 -1.27 -3.52
N HIS A 86 -3.78 -2.32 -3.09
CA HIS A 86 -3.99 -2.90 -1.78
C HIS A 86 -2.68 -2.94 -1.00
N VAL A 87 -2.77 -2.58 0.28
CA VAL A 87 -1.63 -2.37 1.17
C VAL A 87 -1.12 -3.73 1.63
N LEU A 88 0.16 -4.02 1.40
CA LEU A 88 0.83 -5.20 1.94
C LEU A 88 1.39 -4.92 3.32
N GLU A 89 2.11 -3.82 3.44
CA GLU A 89 2.81 -3.43 4.66
C GLU A 89 2.66 -1.94 4.91
N VAL A 90 2.69 -1.58 6.18
CA VAL A 90 2.75 -0.19 6.63
C VAL A 90 3.95 -0.04 7.54
N ARG A 91 4.97 0.66 7.06
CA ARG A 91 6.16 0.96 7.84
C ARG A 91 6.03 2.36 8.42
N ARG A 92 6.01 2.43 9.75
CA ARG A 92 5.99 3.69 10.53
C ARG A 92 7.22 3.73 11.41
N GLY A 93 8.03 4.78 11.26
CA GLY A 93 9.24 5.00 12.05
C GLY A 93 9.12 6.20 12.98
N GLY A 94 9.85 6.17 14.10
CA GLY A 94 9.94 7.30 15.03
C GLY A 94 10.83 8.45 14.55
N GLU A 95 11.85 8.13 13.74
CA GLU A 95 12.71 9.10 13.07
C GLU A 95 12.42 9.10 11.56
N PRO A 96 12.35 10.28 10.90
CA PRO A 96 12.20 10.38 9.45
C PRO A 96 13.32 9.67 8.69
N GLU A 97 12.98 8.94 7.63
CA GLU A 97 13.91 8.14 6.84
C GLU A 97 14.88 9.01 6.03
N GLU A 98 16.16 8.61 6.01
CA GLU A 98 17.21 9.30 5.27
C GLU A 98 17.22 8.85 3.80
N THR A 99 16.32 9.40 3.00
CA THR A 99 16.18 9.09 1.57
C THR A 99 17.09 9.93 0.65
N GLY A 100 17.63 11.03 1.17
CA GLY A 100 18.43 12.01 0.43
C GLY A 100 17.62 13.07 -0.30
N TRP A 101 16.31 13.09 -0.09
CA TRP A 101 15.44 14.20 -0.43
C TRP A 101 14.62 14.67 0.77
N LEU A 102 14.10 15.89 0.65
CA LEU A 102 13.12 16.47 1.56
C LEU A 102 11.73 16.52 0.89
N PRO A 103 10.66 16.38 1.70
CA PRO A 103 10.66 16.04 3.12
C PRO A 103 11.06 14.57 3.36
N ARG A 104 11.74 14.30 4.47
CA ARG A 104 12.05 12.92 4.90
C ARG A 104 10.75 12.23 5.32
N PRO A 105 10.38 11.09 4.71
CA PRO A 105 9.13 10.42 5.04
C PRO A 105 9.20 9.75 6.42
N THR A 106 8.06 9.68 7.11
CA THR A 106 7.90 8.92 8.37
C THR A 106 6.96 7.73 8.22
N GLU A 107 6.18 7.69 7.13
CA GLU A 107 5.27 6.60 6.81
C GLU A 107 5.41 6.15 5.35
N ILE A 108 5.64 4.85 5.17
CA ILE A 108 5.73 4.20 3.86
C ILE A 108 4.67 3.11 3.79
N LEU A 109 3.94 3.09 2.67
CA LEU A 109 3.04 2.00 2.32
C LEU A 109 3.68 1.17 1.23
N THR A 110 3.88 -0.11 1.48
CA THR A 110 4.20 -1.07 0.42
C THR A 110 2.88 -1.59 -0.13
N VAL A 111 2.65 -1.42 -1.43
CA VAL A 111 1.36 -1.71 -2.06
C VAL A 111 1.51 -2.57 -3.31
N LEU A 112 0.47 -3.34 -3.62
CA LEU A 112 0.30 -4.00 -4.92
C LEU A 112 -0.78 -3.31 -5.76
N PRO A 113 -0.62 -3.27 -7.09
CA PRO A 113 -1.69 -2.84 -7.99
C PRO A 113 -2.95 -3.71 -7.84
N GLY A 114 -4.10 -3.09 -8.07
CA GLY A 114 -5.35 -3.83 -8.17
C GLY A 114 -5.29 -4.91 -9.27
N GLY A 115 -5.79 -6.10 -8.97
CA GLY A 115 -5.73 -7.27 -9.85
C GLY A 115 -4.48 -8.14 -9.66
N VAL A 116 -3.50 -7.71 -8.86
CA VAL A 116 -2.30 -8.49 -8.54
C VAL A 116 -2.43 -9.10 -7.15
N ALA A 117 -2.39 -10.44 -7.06
CA ALA A 117 -2.44 -11.12 -5.77
C ALA A 117 -1.04 -11.12 -5.10
N PRO A 118 -0.96 -11.01 -3.76
CA PRO A 118 0.29 -11.21 -3.02
C PRO A 118 0.86 -12.60 -3.29
N ASP A 119 2.17 -12.69 -3.53
CA ASP A 119 2.90 -13.96 -3.64
C ASP A 119 3.50 -14.32 -2.27
N PRO A 120 3.03 -15.40 -1.61
CA PRO A 120 3.52 -15.78 -0.29
C PRO A 120 4.99 -16.23 -0.29
N ASP A 121 5.56 -16.57 -1.44
CA ASP A 121 6.94 -17.00 -1.58
C ASP A 121 7.91 -15.85 -1.96
N ALA A 122 7.39 -14.65 -2.21
CA ALA A 122 8.19 -13.48 -2.55
C ALA A 122 8.84 -12.85 -1.30
N GLU A 123 10.17 -12.71 -1.31
CA GLU A 123 10.91 -12.02 -0.23
C GLU A 123 10.69 -10.50 -0.28
N PHE A 124 10.53 -9.95 -1.50
CA PHE A 124 10.26 -8.55 -1.75
C PHE A 124 9.21 -8.44 -2.85
N GLU A 125 8.08 -7.82 -2.54
CA GLU A 125 7.03 -7.52 -3.50
C GLU A 125 6.40 -6.15 -3.22
N GLY A 126 5.79 -5.58 -4.26
CA GLY A 126 5.09 -4.31 -4.17
C GLY A 126 5.96 -3.09 -4.44
N LEU A 127 5.29 -1.94 -4.39
CA LEU A 127 5.85 -0.63 -4.59
C LEU A 127 5.69 0.19 -3.30
N ASP A 128 6.75 0.87 -2.91
CA ASP A 128 6.72 1.79 -1.78
C ASP A 128 6.17 3.16 -2.17
N ILE A 129 5.22 3.65 -1.36
CA ILE A 129 4.67 5.00 -1.43
C ILE A 129 4.99 5.73 -0.14
N GLU A 130 5.81 6.77 -0.26
CA GLU A 130 6.12 7.72 0.81
C GLU A 130 4.92 8.65 1.05
N VAL A 131 4.14 8.39 2.10
CA VAL A 131 2.84 9.07 2.34
C VAL A 131 3.04 10.55 2.63
N ASP A 132 4.08 10.88 3.38
CA ASP A 132 4.46 12.22 3.79
C ASP A 132 5.77 12.69 3.14
N GLY A 133 6.25 11.98 2.12
CA GLY A 133 7.47 12.28 1.37
C GLY A 133 7.34 13.44 0.39
N GLY A 134 6.29 14.25 0.43
CA GLY A 134 6.15 15.50 -0.36
C GLY A 134 5.45 15.36 -1.71
N VAL A 135 5.38 14.15 -2.30
CA VAL A 135 4.50 13.91 -3.45
C VAL A 135 3.04 14.08 -2.99
N PRO A 136 2.21 14.91 -3.66
CA PRO A 136 0.87 15.27 -3.17
C PRO A 136 -0.16 14.17 -3.47
N PHE A 137 0.06 12.97 -2.94
CA PHE A 137 -0.86 11.85 -3.07
C PHE A 137 -2.20 12.14 -2.39
N THR A 138 -3.27 11.72 -3.05
CA THR A 138 -4.60 11.57 -2.48
C THR A 138 -4.89 10.09 -2.29
N PHE A 139 -5.26 9.71 -1.07
CA PHE A 139 -5.63 8.36 -0.69
C PHE A 139 -7.12 8.34 -0.31
N GLU A 140 -7.92 7.62 -1.08
CA GLU A 140 -9.33 7.37 -0.78
C GLU A 140 -9.51 5.92 -0.31
N PRO A 141 -10.04 5.68 0.90
CA PRO A 141 -10.33 4.32 1.36
C PRO A 141 -11.47 3.71 0.51
N VAL A 142 -11.24 2.51 -0.02
CA VAL A 142 -12.23 1.76 -0.80
C VAL A 142 -12.82 0.63 0.05
N PHE A 143 -11.96 -0.13 0.71
CA PHE A 143 -12.39 -1.24 1.56
C PHE A 143 -11.36 -1.52 2.65
N ARG A 144 -11.85 -1.83 3.85
CA ARG A 144 -11.04 -2.35 4.95
C ARG A 144 -11.58 -3.71 5.36
N PRO A 145 -10.88 -4.81 5.03
CA PRO A 145 -11.28 -6.13 5.49
C PRO A 145 -11.17 -6.22 7.02
N TYR A 146 -12.11 -6.94 7.63
CA TYR A 146 -12.21 -7.15 9.07
C TYR A 146 -12.17 -5.82 9.84
N ALA A 147 -12.92 -4.81 9.39
CA ALA A 147 -12.96 -3.49 10.03
C ALA A 147 -13.40 -3.52 11.50
N PHE A 148 -13.94 -4.64 11.97
CA PHE A 148 -14.34 -4.89 13.36
C PHE A 148 -13.23 -5.52 14.23
N LEU A 149 -12.04 -5.79 13.69
CA LEU A 149 -10.86 -6.29 14.40
C LEU A 149 -9.66 -5.34 14.22
N GLU A 150 -8.72 -5.40 15.15
CA GLU A 150 -7.40 -4.78 15.08
C GLU A 150 -6.30 -5.83 15.08
N ALA A 151 -5.21 -5.57 14.36
CA ALA A 151 -4.06 -6.48 14.36
C ALA A 151 -3.54 -6.63 15.80
N GLY A 152 -3.34 -7.89 16.22
CA GLY A 152 -3.01 -8.23 17.60
C GLY A 152 -4.18 -8.81 18.40
N ASP A 153 -5.41 -8.74 17.90
CA ASP A 153 -6.57 -9.31 18.57
C ASP A 153 -6.54 -10.85 18.58
N ASP A 154 -6.95 -11.43 19.71
CA ASP A 154 -7.16 -12.86 19.87
C ASP A 154 -8.66 -13.15 19.93
N VAL A 155 -9.12 -14.12 19.15
CA VAL A 155 -10.54 -14.49 19.04
C VAL A 155 -10.73 -15.99 19.20
N ALA A 156 -11.89 -16.40 19.73
CA ALA A 156 -12.37 -17.76 19.63
C ALA A 156 -13.33 -17.88 18.43
N ASP A 157 -13.18 -18.94 17.66
CA ASP A 157 -14.10 -19.30 16.58
C ASP A 157 -15.32 -20.06 17.09
N ALA A 158 -16.27 -20.36 16.21
CA ALA A 158 -17.51 -21.07 16.55
C ALA A 158 -17.31 -22.48 17.12
N ALA A 159 -16.14 -23.10 16.90
CA ALA A 159 -15.76 -24.38 17.48
C ALA A 159 -15.03 -24.22 18.83
N GLY A 160 -14.83 -22.99 19.29
CA GLY A 160 -14.08 -22.64 20.49
C GLY A 160 -12.56 -22.67 20.33
N ARG A 161 -12.04 -22.75 19.10
CA ARG A 161 -10.60 -22.67 18.83
C ARG A 161 -10.14 -21.22 18.91
N ALA A 162 -9.01 -20.97 19.55
CA ALA A 162 -8.39 -19.66 19.64
C ALA A 162 -7.52 -19.35 18.40
N TRP A 163 -7.61 -18.12 17.92
CA TRP A 163 -6.90 -17.59 16.76
C TRP A 163 -6.34 -16.21 17.08
N HIS A 164 -5.14 -15.94 16.57
CA HIS A 164 -4.54 -14.62 16.54
C HIS A 164 -4.82 -13.96 15.19
N PHE A 165 -5.29 -12.71 15.21
CA PHE A 165 -5.48 -11.89 14.03
C PHE A 165 -4.27 -10.96 13.84
N GLY A 166 -3.34 -11.36 12.97
CA GLY A 166 -2.19 -10.53 12.58
C GLY A 166 -2.52 -9.53 11.46
N GLY A 167 -3.70 -9.65 10.85
CA GLY A 167 -4.15 -8.82 9.74
C GLY A 167 -5.01 -9.59 8.75
N PRO A 168 -5.51 -8.93 7.70
CA PRO A 168 -6.54 -9.49 6.81
C PRO A 168 -6.18 -10.82 6.11
N LEU A 169 -4.88 -11.08 5.93
CA LEU A 169 -4.36 -12.32 5.34
C LEU A 169 -3.51 -13.14 6.34
N ALA A 170 -3.41 -12.69 7.60
CA ALA A 170 -2.53 -13.25 8.60
C ALA A 170 -3.33 -13.78 9.79
N TRP A 171 -3.87 -15.00 9.63
CA TRP A 171 -4.53 -15.74 10.70
C TRP A 171 -3.63 -16.85 11.22
N ALA A 172 -3.46 -16.95 12.54
CA ALA A 172 -2.69 -18.01 13.16
C ALA A 172 -3.51 -18.69 14.27
N ALA A 173 -3.77 -19.99 14.15
CA ALA A 173 -4.40 -20.73 15.23
C ALA A 173 -3.38 -21.02 16.34
N PHE A 174 -3.79 -20.87 17.60
CA PHE A 174 -2.92 -21.16 18.75
C PHE A 174 -2.55 -22.64 18.88
N ASP A 175 -3.36 -23.54 18.31
CA ASP A 175 -3.10 -24.97 18.25
C ASP A 175 -2.27 -25.38 17.02
N GLY A 176 -1.81 -24.42 16.21
CA GLY A 176 -1.04 -24.65 14.99
C GLY A 176 -1.85 -25.14 13.79
N ALA A 177 -3.19 -25.16 13.87
CA ALA A 177 -4.03 -25.47 12.72
C ALA A 177 -3.89 -24.43 11.61
N ALA A 178 -3.85 -24.90 10.36
CA ALA A 178 -3.90 -24.04 9.18
C ALA A 178 -5.33 -23.61 8.85
N GLY A 179 -5.46 -22.52 8.08
CA GLY A 179 -6.72 -22.01 7.57
C GLY A 179 -7.16 -20.74 8.28
N ALA A 180 -8.47 -20.59 8.43
CA ALA A 180 -9.11 -19.39 8.95
C ALA A 180 -10.20 -19.72 9.99
N PRO A 181 -10.54 -18.79 10.90
CA PRO A 181 -11.51 -19.05 11.94
C PRO A 181 -12.93 -19.19 11.39
N ARG A 182 -13.69 -20.11 11.98
CA ARG A 182 -15.11 -20.26 11.70
C ARG A 182 -15.94 -19.22 12.45
N TRP A 183 -16.80 -18.52 11.74
CA TRP A 183 -17.67 -17.54 12.36
C TRP A 183 -18.89 -18.21 13.03
N PRO A 184 -19.49 -17.60 14.07
CA PRO A 184 -19.15 -16.30 14.66
C PRO A 184 -17.84 -16.30 15.46
N LEU A 185 -17.28 -15.11 15.64
CA LEU A 185 -16.09 -14.87 16.45
C LEU A 185 -16.48 -14.29 17.81
N LEU A 186 -15.73 -14.67 18.83
CA LEU A 186 -15.76 -14.08 20.16
C LEU A 186 -14.39 -13.47 20.46
N LEU A 187 -14.34 -12.17 20.78
CA LEU A 187 -13.09 -11.54 21.21
C LEU A 187 -12.65 -12.10 22.57
N LEU A 188 -11.41 -12.58 22.65
CA LEU A 188 -10.79 -13.11 23.86
C LEU A 188 -9.90 -12.06 24.53
N ALA A 189 -9.10 -11.37 23.73
CA ALA A 189 -8.20 -10.30 24.15
C ALA A 189 -7.91 -9.39 22.95
N GLY A 190 -7.58 -8.12 23.20
CA GLY A 190 -7.25 -7.19 22.13
C GLY A 190 -7.83 -5.79 22.34
N ALA A 191 -7.72 -4.98 21.29
CA ALA A 191 -8.16 -3.58 21.29
C ALA A 191 -9.56 -3.40 20.68
N ALA A 192 -10.05 -4.36 19.90
CA ALA A 192 -11.38 -4.28 19.32
C ALA A 192 -12.51 -4.29 20.36
N ASP A 193 -13.70 -3.87 19.92
CA ASP A 193 -14.91 -3.94 20.72
C ASP A 193 -15.59 -5.31 20.57
N ALA A 194 -15.71 -6.04 21.67
CA ALA A 194 -16.25 -7.40 21.68
C ALA A 194 -17.70 -7.49 21.15
N ALA A 195 -18.53 -6.48 21.43
CA ALA A 195 -19.91 -6.46 20.97
C ALA A 195 -19.99 -6.28 19.44
N THR A 196 -19.13 -5.43 18.89
CA THR A 196 -19.01 -5.20 17.45
C THR A 196 -18.51 -6.46 16.73
N VAL A 197 -17.47 -7.12 17.25
CA VAL A 197 -16.98 -8.40 16.71
C VAL A 197 -18.09 -9.44 16.64
N ALA A 198 -18.81 -9.64 17.76
CA ALA A 198 -19.90 -10.61 17.82
C ALA A 198 -21.03 -10.27 16.84
N ALA A 199 -21.43 -9.00 16.76
CA ALA A 199 -22.50 -8.56 15.87
C ALA A 199 -22.10 -8.69 14.39
N SER A 200 -20.87 -8.32 14.02
CA SER A 200 -20.38 -8.38 12.64
C SER A 200 -20.19 -9.81 12.13
N THR A 201 -20.01 -10.78 13.02
CA THR A 201 -19.76 -12.18 12.65
C THR A 201 -20.93 -13.12 12.97
N ALA A 202 -22.01 -12.60 13.56
CA ALA A 202 -23.23 -13.36 13.87
C ALA A 202 -23.92 -13.93 12.62
N GLY A 203 -23.78 -13.25 11.47
CA GLY A 203 -24.26 -13.70 10.17
C GLY A 203 -23.21 -13.44 9.10
N GLY A 204 -22.83 -14.49 8.36
CA GLY A 204 -21.81 -14.43 7.32
C GLY A 204 -20.69 -15.46 7.55
N LEU A 205 -19.79 -15.54 6.59
CA LEU A 205 -18.63 -16.43 6.62
C LEU A 205 -17.34 -15.62 6.40
N HIS A 206 -16.23 -16.15 6.93
CA HIS A 206 -14.90 -15.65 6.61
C HIS A 206 -14.67 -15.53 5.10
N ASP A 207 -15.09 -16.54 4.33
CA ASP A 207 -14.94 -16.56 2.88
C ASP A 207 -15.69 -15.40 2.19
N ASP A 208 -16.84 -14.98 2.70
CA ASP A 208 -17.58 -13.83 2.18
C ASP A 208 -16.78 -12.52 2.34
N GLU A 209 -16.05 -12.38 3.46
CA GLU A 209 -15.20 -11.23 3.73
C GLU A 209 -13.97 -11.20 2.83
N VAL A 210 -13.33 -12.36 2.64
CA VAL A 210 -12.23 -12.53 1.68
C VAL A 210 -12.70 -12.21 0.26
N ASP A 211 -13.89 -12.64 -0.12
CA ASP A 211 -14.45 -12.35 -1.44
C ASP A 211 -14.79 -10.87 -1.63
N ARG A 212 -15.27 -10.17 -0.59
CA ARG A 212 -15.44 -8.72 -0.61
C ARG A 212 -14.10 -8.01 -0.81
N TRP A 213 -13.07 -8.44 -0.08
CA TRP A 213 -11.72 -7.90 -0.22
C TRP A 213 -11.17 -8.13 -1.63
N ARG A 214 -11.23 -9.36 -2.15
CA ARG A 214 -10.78 -9.71 -3.51
C ARG A 214 -11.47 -8.86 -4.58
N ARG A 215 -12.79 -8.67 -4.47
CA ARG A 215 -13.53 -7.79 -5.39
C ARG A 215 -13.05 -6.35 -5.32
N ALA A 216 -12.87 -5.81 -4.11
CA ALA A 216 -12.37 -4.45 -3.94
C ALA A 216 -10.94 -4.28 -4.49
N ALA A 217 -10.07 -5.28 -4.26
CA ALA A 217 -8.69 -5.32 -4.76
C ALA A 217 -8.58 -5.66 -6.25
N GLY A 218 -9.70 -5.90 -6.96
CA GLY A 218 -9.69 -6.25 -8.38
C GLY A 218 -9.24 -7.67 -8.71
N LEU A 219 -9.15 -8.56 -7.72
CA LEU A 219 -8.70 -9.96 -7.84
C LEU A 219 -9.80 -10.92 -8.29
N SER A 220 -11.03 -10.44 -8.45
CA SER A 220 -12.16 -11.26 -8.91
C SER A 220 -12.31 -11.13 -10.44
N GLY A 221 -11.68 -12.04 -11.17
CA GLY A 221 -11.89 -12.29 -12.60
C GLY A 221 -12.46 -13.68 -12.85
#